data_AF-A0A8B9Z2X9-F1
#
_entry.id   AF-A0A8B9Z2X9-F1
#
_cell.length_a   1.000
_cell.length_b   1.000
_cell.length_c   1.000
_cell.angle_alpha   90.00
_cell.angle_beta   90.00
_cell.angle_gamma   90.00
#
_symmetry.space_group_name_H-M   'P 1'
#
loop_
_entity.id
_entity.type
_entity.pdbx_description
1 polymer ?
#
loop_
_entity_poly.entity_id
_entity_poly.type
_entity_poly.pdbx_seq_one_letter_code
_entity_poly.pdbx_strand_id
1 'polypeptide(L)'
;IQESYFIVGHLSSALDIIRTIRDPEKPNTLEELEVVTESCVEVQEIGEDEYLVIIRFTPTVPHCSLATLIGLCLRIKLQRCLPFRHKLEIYISEGTHSTEEDINKQINDKERVAAAMENPNLREIVEQCVTEPD
;
A
#
# COMPACT_ATOMS: atom_id res chain seq x y z
N ILE A 1 -1.60 7.61 26.66
CA ILE A 1 -0.14 7.88 26.53
C ILE A 1 0.55 6.70 25.87
N GLN A 2 0.59 5.52 26.50
CA GLN A 2 1.25 4.34 25.94
C GLN A 2 0.61 3.81 24.63
N GLU A 3 -0.72 3.73 24.60
CA GLU A 3 -1.51 3.41 23.39
C GLU A 3 -1.19 4.36 22.21
N SER A 4 -1.12 5.67 22.50
CA SER A 4 -0.74 6.69 21.52
C SER A 4 0.70 6.51 21.00
N TYR A 5 1.63 6.01 21.82
CA TYR A 5 3.00 5.71 21.36
C TYR A 5 3.05 4.50 20.42
N PHE A 6 2.24 3.47 20.65
CA PHE A 6 2.14 2.32 19.74
C PHE A 6 1.57 2.73 18.39
N ILE A 7 0.46 3.47 18.37
CA ILE A 7 -0.15 3.98 17.14
C ILE A 7 0.85 4.84 16.34
N VAL A 8 1.55 5.77 17.00
CA VAL A 8 2.58 6.61 16.36
C VAL A 8 3.74 5.76 15.83
N GLY A 9 4.18 4.76 16.59
CA GLY A 9 5.25 3.84 16.14
C GLY A 9 4.84 3.00 14.93
N HIS A 10 3.60 2.49 14.92
CA HIS A 10 3.04 1.72 13.80
C HIS A 10 2.83 2.59 12.56
N LEU A 11 2.38 3.83 12.75
CA LEU A 11 2.27 4.83 11.69
C LEU A 11 3.63 5.09 11.03
N SER A 12 4.65 5.38 11.84
CA SER A 12 6.02 5.59 11.34
C SER A 12 6.52 4.38 10.57
N SER A 13 6.34 3.17 11.12
CA SER A 13 6.78 1.93 10.49
C SER A 13 6.11 1.73 9.13
N ALA A 14 4.79 1.90 9.05
CA ALA A 14 4.05 1.75 7.79
C ALA A 14 4.49 2.76 6.73
N LEU A 15 4.71 4.01 7.15
CA LEU A 15 5.14 5.10 6.29
C LEU A 15 6.56 4.86 5.74
N ASP A 16 7.51 4.47 6.58
CA ASP A 16 8.89 4.18 6.17
C ASP A 16 8.94 3.00 5.18
N ILE A 17 8.06 2.01 5.36
CA ILE A 17 7.94 0.87 4.45
C ILE A 17 7.41 1.30 3.07
N ILE A 18 6.34 2.11 2.99
CA ILE A 18 5.71 2.44 1.70
C ILE A 18 6.46 3.50 0.90
N ARG A 19 7.18 4.41 1.58
CA ARG A 19 7.97 5.47 0.93
C ARG A 19 9.07 4.94 0.03
N THR A 20 9.62 3.77 0.35
CA THR A 20 10.73 3.14 -0.38
C THR A 20 10.30 2.32 -1.59
N ILE A 21 9.00 2.05 -1.74
CA ILE A 21 8.45 1.31 -2.88
C ILE A 21 8.71 2.11 -4.16
N ARG A 22 9.17 1.44 -5.21
CA ARG A 22 9.37 2.04 -6.53
C ARG A 22 8.08 2.04 -7.34
N ASP A 23 7.92 3.07 -8.15
CA ASP A 23 6.87 3.09 -9.16
C ASP A 23 7.16 2.02 -10.23
N PRO A 24 6.15 1.26 -10.70
CA PRO A 24 6.36 0.21 -11.68
C PRO A 24 6.69 0.72 -13.09
N GLU A 25 6.50 2.01 -13.38
CA GLU A 25 6.83 2.63 -14.68
C GLU A 25 8.00 3.61 -14.61
N LYS A 26 8.31 4.16 -13.41
CA LYS A 26 9.37 5.16 -13.21
C LYS A 26 10.45 4.65 -12.26
N PRO A 27 11.71 5.09 -12.42
CA PRO A 27 12.79 4.69 -11.51
C PRO A 27 12.69 5.32 -10.10
N ASN A 28 11.69 6.17 -9.87
CA ASN A 28 11.48 6.92 -8.64
C ASN A 28 10.65 6.15 -7.62
N THR A 29 10.77 6.53 -6.35
CA THR A 29 9.90 5.98 -5.30
C THR A 29 8.51 6.61 -5.32
N LEU A 30 7.55 5.95 -4.67
CA LEU A 30 6.20 6.48 -4.50
C LEU A 30 6.20 7.82 -3.73
N GLU A 31 7.14 8.03 -2.81
CA GLU A 31 7.30 9.30 -2.11
C GLU A 31 7.81 10.42 -3.03
N GLU A 32 8.86 10.14 -3.82
CA GLU A 32 9.42 11.11 -4.77
C GLU A 32 8.40 11.60 -5.81
N LEU A 33 7.39 10.76 -6.09
CA LEU A 33 6.30 11.05 -7.03
C LEU A 33 5.03 11.58 -6.36
N GLU A 34 5.07 11.85 -5.04
CA GLU A 34 3.93 12.30 -4.23
C GLU A 34 2.71 11.35 -4.30
N VAL A 35 2.95 10.07 -4.62
CA VAL A 35 1.90 9.04 -4.67
C VAL A 35 1.46 8.65 -3.26
N VAL A 36 2.43 8.63 -2.32
CA VAL A 36 2.19 8.42 -0.89
C VAL A 36 2.84 9.55 -0.10
N THR A 37 2.15 10.00 0.95
CA THR A 37 2.63 11.04 1.88
C THR A 37 2.30 10.64 3.32
N GLU A 38 2.77 11.41 4.30
CA GLU A 38 2.52 11.11 5.73
C GLU A 38 1.04 11.09 6.06
N SER A 39 0.27 12.00 5.44
CA SER A 39 -1.18 12.11 5.62
C SER A 39 -1.98 10.99 4.96
N CYS A 40 -1.34 10.18 4.11
CA CYS A 40 -2.00 9.07 3.42
C CYS A 40 -2.15 7.82 4.30
N VAL A 41 -1.43 7.75 5.40
CA VAL A 41 -1.41 6.59 6.30
C VAL A 41 -2.21 6.91 7.55
N GLU A 42 -3.10 6.00 7.92
CA GLU A 42 -3.88 6.08 9.15
C GLU A 42 -3.83 4.73 9.84
N VAL A 43 -3.62 4.73 11.16
CA VAL A 43 -3.55 3.51 11.97
C VAL A 43 -4.56 3.65 13.09
N GLN A 44 -5.45 2.66 13.20
CA GLN A 44 -6.49 2.59 14.22
C GLN A 44 -6.34 1.28 15.00
N GLU A 45 -6.58 1.30 16.31
CA GLU A 45 -6.68 0.08 17.10
C GLU A 45 -8.11 -0.47 16.98
N ILE A 46 -8.24 -1.74 16.61
CA ILE A 46 -9.54 -2.41 16.39
C ILE A 46 -9.77 -3.59 17.34
N GLY A 47 -8.78 -3.93 18.17
CA GLY A 47 -8.83 -4.98 19.17
C GLY A 47 -7.52 -5.05 19.94
N GLU A 48 -7.46 -5.94 20.94
CA GLU A 48 -6.27 -6.19 21.74
C GLU A 48 -5.10 -6.63 20.84
N ASP A 49 -4.07 -5.80 20.74
CA ASP A 49 -2.91 -5.97 19.86
C ASP A 49 -3.27 -6.18 18.37
N GLU A 50 -4.43 -5.67 17.91
CA GLU A 50 -4.87 -5.75 16.51
C GLU A 50 -5.18 -4.36 15.95
N TYR A 51 -4.51 -4.01 14.85
CA TYR A 51 -4.59 -2.69 14.24
C TYR A 51 -5.21 -2.73 12.84
N LEU A 52 -5.85 -1.65 12.44
CA LEU A 52 -6.26 -1.39 11.07
C LEU A 52 -5.33 -0.32 10.49
N VAL A 53 -4.62 -0.68 9.43
CA VAL A 53 -3.79 0.24 8.65
C VAL A 53 -4.58 0.62 7.40
N ILE A 54 -4.84 1.91 7.24
CA ILE A 54 -5.54 2.48 6.09
C ILE A 54 -4.54 3.30 5.29
N ILE A 55 -4.45 3.01 3.99
CA ILE A 55 -3.56 3.71 3.06
C ILE A 55 -4.42 4.37 1.98
N ARG A 56 -4.27 5.68 1.76
CA ARG A 56 -4.89 6.41 0.65
C ARG A 56 -3.81 6.92 -0.29
N PHE A 57 -3.71 6.40 -1.50
CA PHE A 57 -2.66 6.81 -2.44
C PHE A 57 -3.22 7.50 -3.68
N THR A 58 -2.43 8.35 -4.30
CA THR A 58 -2.80 9.08 -5.52
C THR A 58 -1.91 8.61 -6.68
N PRO A 59 -2.42 7.84 -7.65
CA PRO A 59 -1.59 7.36 -8.75
C PRO A 59 -1.03 8.53 -9.58
N THR A 60 0.18 8.39 -10.13
CA THR A 60 0.82 9.47 -10.90
C THR A 60 0.08 9.84 -12.17
N VAL A 61 -0.69 8.90 -12.72
CA VAL A 61 -1.51 9.05 -13.93
C VAL A 61 -2.83 8.31 -13.75
N PRO A 62 -3.93 8.78 -14.35
CA PRO A 62 -5.24 8.15 -14.24
C PRO A 62 -5.35 6.93 -15.19
N HIS A 63 -4.44 5.96 -15.03
CA HIS A 63 -4.47 4.68 -15.73
C HIS A 63 -4.80 3.56 -14.74
N CYS A 64 -5.93 2.86 -14.97
CA CYS A 64 -6.47 1.85 -14.07
C CYS A 64 -5.47 0.74 -13.70
N SER A 65 -4.67 0.31 -14.68
CA SER A 65 -3.68 -0.75 -14.53
C SER A 65 -2.57 -0.33 -13.56
N LEU A 66 -2.06 0.89 -13.70
CA LEU A 66 -0.99 1.41 -12.86
C LEU A 66 -1.44 1.55 -11.41
N ALA A 67 -2.64 2.13 -11.21
CA ALA A 67 -3.21 2.27 -9.88
C ALA A 67 -3.40 0.89 -9.19
N THR A 68 -3.84 -0.12 -9.95
CA THR A 68 -3.95 -1.49 -9.43
C THR A 68 -2.59 -2.07 -9.04
N LEU A 69 -1.56 -1.89 -9.87
CA LEU A 69 -0.19 -2.34 -9.58
C LEU A 69 0.41 -1.66 -8.35
N ILE A 70 0.27 -0.34 -8.23
CA ILE A 70 0.72 0.41 -7.05
C ILE A 70 0.02 -0.12 -5.79
N GLY A 71 -1.30 -0.32 -5.84
CA GLY A 71 -2.07 -0.92 -4.75
C GLY A 71 -1.60 -2.32 -4.36
N LEU A 72 -1.28 -3.18 -5.33
CA LEU A 72 -0.69 -4.50 -5.09
C LEU A 72 0.69 -4.39 -4.41
N CYS A 73 1.55 -3.49 -4.88
CA CYS A 73 2.88 -3.29 -4.29
C CYS A 73 2.78 -2.85 -2.82
N LEU A 74 1.92 -1.86 -2.53
CA LEU A 74 1.63 -1.41 -1.17
C LEU A 74 1.17 -2.56 -0.28
N ARG A 75 0.20 -3.36 -0.77
CA ARG A 75 -0.36 -4.48 -0.03
C ARG A 75 0.69 -5.52 0.30
N ILE A 76 1.46 -5.95 -0.68
CA ILE A 76 2.45 -7.01 -0.52
C ILE A 76 3.61 -6.55 0.37
N LYS A 77 4.11 -5.32 0.19
CA LYS A 77 5.20 -4.79 1.02
C LYS A 77 4.76 -4.68 2.48
N LEU A 78 3.60 -4.10 2.77
CA LEU A 78 3.10 -3.95 4.14
C LEU A 78 2.82 -5.31 4.79
N GLN A 79 2.22 -6.26 4.07
CA GLN A 79 1.99 -7.62 4.57
C GLN A 79 3.29 -8.36 4.93
N ARG A 80 4.39 -8.08 4.24
CA ARG A 80 5.70 -8.72 4.48
C ARG A 80 6.51 -8.04 5.57
N CYS A 81 6.42 -6.72 5.68
CA CYS A 81 7.37 -5.93 6.47
C CYS A 81 6.78 -5.40 7.79
N LEU A 82 5.45 -5.31 7.96
CA LEU A 82 4.86 -4.79 9.21
C LEU A 82 4.99 -5.80 10.37
N PRO A 83 5.65 -5.45 11.48
CA PRO A 83 5.97 -6.37 12.57
C PRO A 83 4.86 -6.46 13.64
N PHE A 84 3.58 -6.32 13.26
CA PHE A 84 2.45 -6.39 14.18
C PHE A 84 1.21 -6.97 13.50
N ARG A 85 0.24 -7.44 14.29
CA ARG A 85 -0.99 -8.00 13.76
C ARG A 85 -1.89 -6.88 13.24
N HIS A 86 -2.21 -6.93 11.96
CA HIS A 86 -2.96 -5.87 11.31
C HIS A 86 -3.94 -6.36 10.24
N LYS A 87 -4.99 -5.56 10.03
CA LYS A 87 -5.78 -5.51 8.81
C LYS A 87 -5.27 -4.37 7.95
N LEU A 88 -5.37 -4.54 6.63
CA LEU A 88 -4.93 -3.55 5.67
C LEU A 88 -6.09 -3.20 4.75
N GLU A 89 -6.38 -1.92 4.66
CA GLU A 89 -7.32 -1.33 3.72
C GLU A 89 -6.60 -0.29 2.87
N ILE A 90 -6.67 -0.43 1.55
CA ILE A 90 -5.99 0.46 0.61
C ILE A 90 -7.02 1.08 -0.31
N TYR A 91 -6.98 2.40 -0.43
CA TYR A 91 -7.86 3.19 -1.25
C TYR A 91 -7.06 4.09 -2.18
N ILE A 92 -7.58 4.29 -3.37
CA ILE A 92 -7.19 5.41 -4.21
C ILE A 92 -7.87 6.68 -3.67
N SER A 93 -7.18 7.82 -3.73
CA SER A 93 -7.74 9.12 -3.36
C SER A 93 -8.94 9.48 -4.23
N GLU A 94 -10.02 9.96 -3.60
CA GLU A 94 -11.30 10.24 -4.25
C GLU A 94 -11.17 11.20 -5.44
N GLY A 95 -11.91 10.90 -6.52
CA GLY A 95 -12.04 11.80 -7.67
C GLY A 95 -10.85 11.79 -8.63
N THR A 96 -9.88 10.91 -8.40
CA THR A 96 -8.70 10.74 -9.27
C THR A 96 -8.96 9.76 -10.41
N HIS A 97 -10.01 8.93 -10.33
CA HIS A 97 -10.21 7.84 -11.27
C HIS A 97 -11.68 7.41 -11.48
N SER A 98 -12.12 7.19 -12.73
CA SER A 98 -13.51 6.80 -13.03
C SER A 98 -13.88 5.36 -12.61
N THR A 99 -12.89 4.52 -12.33
CA THR A 99 -13.06 3.13 -11.85
C THR A 99 -12.47 2.91 -10.45
N GLU A 100 -12.38 4.00 -9.66
CA GLU A 100 -11.82 3.98 -8.31
C GLU A 100 -12.42 2.87 -7.44
N GLU A 101 -13.75 2.73 -7.43
CA GLU A 101 -14.46 1.73 -6.65
C GLU A 101 -14.06 0.29 -7.03
N ASP A 102 -13.95 0.00 -8.33
CA ASP A 102 -13.55 -1.33 -8.82
C ASP A 102 -12.11 -1.65 -8.46
N ILE A 103 -11.21 -0.66 -8.50
CA ILE A 103 -9.81 -0.85 -8.13
C ILE A 103 -9.68 -1.06 -6.63
N ASN A 104 -10.37 -0.25 -5.81
CA ASN A 104 -10.42 -0.41 -4.36
C ASN A 104 -10.94 -1.81 -3.98
N LYS A 105 -11.99 -2.31 -4.64
CA LYS A 105 -12.48 -3.68 -4.44
C LYS A 105 -11.42 -4.73 -4.79
N GLN A 106 -10.74 -4.56 -5.94
CA GLN A 106 -9.71 -5.51 -6.39
C GLN A 106 -8.51 -5.58 -5.45
N ILE A 107 -8.01 -4.44 -4.97
CA ILE A 107 -6.83 -4.39 -4.09
C ILE A 107 -7.14 -4.98 -2.72
N ASN A 108 -8.36 -4.79 -2.20
CA ASN A 108 -8.74 -5.26 -0.85
C ASN A 108 -9.24 -6.72 -0.82
N ASP A 109 -9.66 -7.27 -1.96
CA ASP A 109 -10.02 -8.69 -2.08
C ASP A 109 -8.78 -9.59 -1.93
N LYS A 110 -8.75 -10.41 -0.87
CA LYS A 110 -7.61 -11.27 -0.54
C LYS A 110 -7.41 -12.37 -1.58
N GLU A 111 -8.48 -12.94 -2.11
CA GLU A 111 -8.41 -14.02 -3.09
C GLU A 111 -7.91 -13.50 -4.44
N ARG A 112 -8.38 -12.31 -4.86
CA ARG A 112 -7.89 -11.66 -6.07
C ARG A 112 -6.42 -11.29 -5.99
N VAL A 113 -5.96 -10.76 -4.87
CA VAL A 113 -4.54 -10.44 -4.69
C VAL A 113 -3.68 -11.69 -4.65
N ALA A 114 -4.14 -12.77 -3.99
CA ALA A 114 -3.44 -14.05 -4.04
C ALA A 114 -3.32 -14.56 -5.47
N ALA A 115 -4.41 -14.56 -6.24
CA ALA A 115 -4.41 -14.98 -7.65
C ALA A 115 -3.52 -14.08 -8.53
N ALA A 116 -3.46 -12.78 -8.27
CA ALA A 116 -2.57 -11.86 -8.96
C ALA A 116 -1.08 -12.20 -8.70
N MET A 117 -0.73 -12.61 -7.49
CA MET A 117 0.63 -13.02 -7.14
C MET A 117 1.03 -14.41 -7.65
N GLU A 118 0.06 -15.23 -8.06
CA GLU A 118 0.33 -16.48 -8.79
C GLU A 118 0.67 -16.24 -10.27
N ASN A 119 0.33 -15.06 -10.82
CA ASN A 119 0.73 -14.68 -12.17
C ASN A 119 2.22 -14.27 -12.18
N PRO A 120 3.09 -14.99 -12.90
CA PRO A 120 4.53 -14.75 -12.87
C PRO A 120 4.90 -13.34 -13.36
N ASN A 121 4.19 -12.80 -14.36
CA ASN A 121 4.46 -11.47 -14.90
C ASN A 121 4.15 -10.37 -13.87
N LEU A 122 2.99 -10.47 -13.21
CA LEU A 122 2.60 -9.51 -12.17
C LEU A 122 3.50 -9.64 -10.96
N ARG A 123 3.82 -10.87 -10.55
CA ARG A 123 4.72 -11.13 -9.43
C ARG A 123 6.08 -10.49 -9.68
N GLU A 124 6.68 -10.67 -10.84
CA GLU A 124 8.00 -10.10 -11.16
C GLU A 124 7.98 -8.57 -11.04
N ILE A 125 6.98 -7.90 -11.60
CA ILE A 125 6.82 -6.44 -11.49
C ILE A 125 6.70 -6.02 -10.02
N VAL A 126 5.81 -6.67 -9.26
CA VAL A 126 5.61 -6.35 -7.85
C VAL A 126 6.88 -6.57 -7.04
N GLU A 127 7.59 -7.69 -7.25
CA GLU A 127 8.86 -7.96 -6.57
C GLU A 127 9.91 -6.88 -6.87
N GLN A 128 10.03 -6.44 -8.14
CA GLN A 128 10.94 -5.35 -8.51
C GLN A 128 10.60 -4.03 -7.81
N CYS A 129 9.31 -3.74 -7.62
CA CYS A 129 8.87 -2.51 -6.95
C CYS A 129 9.11 -2.53 -5.43
N VAL A 130 9.01 -3.71 -4.80
CA VAL A 130 9.08 -3.85 -3.34
C VAL A 130 10.48 -4.25 -2.84
N THR A 131 11.41 -4.58 -3.73
CA THR A 131 12.80 -4.88 -3.39
C THR A 131 13.53 -3.61 -2.94
N GLU A 132 14.24 -3.67 -1.82
CA GLU A 132 15.06 -2.56 -1.35
C GLU A 132 16.27 -2.38 -2.28
N PRO A 133 16.69 -1.15 -2.61
CA PRO A 133 17.96 -0.95 -3.29
C PRO A 133 19.11 -1.50 -2.42
N ASP A 134 19.95 -2.35 -3.01
CA ASP A 134 21.26 -2.76 -2.45
C ASP A 134 22.14 -1.57 -2.03
#